data_AF-A0A0U4FPF8-F1
#
_entry.id   AF-A0A0U4FPF8-F1
#
_cell.length_a   1.000
_cell.length_b   1.000
_cell.length_c   1.000
_cell.angle_alpha   90.00
_cell.angle_beta   90.00
_cell.angle_gamma   90.00
#
_symmetry.space_group_name_H-M   'P 1'
#
loop_
_entity.id
_entity.type
_entity.pdbx_description
1 polymer ?
#
loop_
_entity_poly.entity_id
_entity_poly.type
_entity_poly.pdbx_seq_one_letter_code
_entity_poly.pdbx_strand_id
1 'polypeptide(L)'
;MELLGINGLCHIVGISENTAANWIKDFNVYIPKADQQDETYYHPEAIEVLKFTKQCKDQNYDKPQIMEMLTNRSFPITVDSSIKDVQTTLESGNYKENILSVMQTIGMTVSNVANQEKWLKNI
;
A
#
# COMPACT_ATOMS: atom_id res chain seq x y z
N MET A 1 -9.50 -16.10 6.80
CA MET A 1 -8.88 -15.05 7.62
C MET A 1 -9.90 -14.57 8.65
N GLU A 2 -9.50 -14.35 9.90
CA GLU A 2 -10.40 -13.86 10.97
C GLU A 2 -10.37 -12.33 11.01
N LEU A 3 -11.53 -11.69 10.89
CA LEU A 3 -11.67 -10.24 10.99
C LEU A 3 -11.76 -9.82 12.46
N LEU A 4 -11.29 -8.62 12.77
CA LEU A 4 -11.24 -8.09 14.12
C LEU A 4 -12.33 -7.05 14.33
N GLY A 5 -13.05 -7.14 15.45
CA GLY A 5 -13.84 -6.01 15.94
C GLY A 5 -12.96 -4.90 16.52
N ILE A 6 -13.54 -3.72 16.73
CA ILE A 6 -12.83 -2.55 17.28
C ILE A 6 -12.16 -2.83 18.62
N ASN A 7 -12.79 -3.63 19.49
CA ASN A 7 -12.24 -4.03 20.78
C ASN A 7 -10.97 -4.87 20.63
N GLY A 8 -10.94 -5.78 19.64
CA GLY A 8 -9.76 -6.58 19.33
C GLY A 8 -8.60 -5.71 18.87
N LEU A 9 -8.87 -4.74 17.98
CA LEU A 9 -7.87 -3.76 17.57
C LEU A 9 -7.32 -2.96 18.76
N CYS A 10 -8.21 -2.42 19.61
CA CYS A 10 -7.82 -1.61 20.77
C CYS A 10 -6.90 -2.39 21.71
N HIS A 11 -7.26 -3.65 22.00
CA HIS A 11 -6.47 -4.50 22.87
C HIS A 11 -5.08 -4.81 22.29
N ILE A 12 -4.99 -5.11 20.99
CA ILE A 12 -3.72 -5.46 20.34
C ILE A 12 -2.79 -4.24 20.18
N VAL A 13 -3.35 -3.09 19.81
CA VAL A 13 -2.58 -1.85 19.60
C VAL A 13 -2.27 -1.14 20.95
N GLY A 14 -3.05 -1.44 21.98
CA GLY A 14 -2.94 -0.82 23.30
C GLY A 14 -3.38 0.64 23.27
N ILE A 15 -4.57 0.92 22.73
CA ILE A 15 -5.18 2.25 22.68
C ILE A 15 -6.64 2.19 23.16
N SER A 16 -7.19 3.33 23.58
CA SER A 16 -8.60 3.41 23.96
C SER A 16 -9.51 3.34 22.74
N GLU A 17 -10.75 2.91 22.93
CA GLU A 17 -11.76 2.86 21.87
C GLU A 17 -12.02 4.23 21.24
N ASN A 18 -12.09 5.29 22.05
CA ASN A 18 -12.23 6.66 21.54
C ASN A 18 -11.01 7.08 20.68
N THR A 19 -9.80 6.71 21.09
CA THR A 19 -8.59 6.96 20.30
C THR A 19 -8.65 6.21 18.96
N ALA A 20 -9.02 4.92 19.01
CA ALA A 20 -9.15 4.10 17.82
C ALA A 20 -10.21 4.67 16.87
N ALA A 21 -11.41 5.02 17.36
CA ALA A 21 -12.48 5.59 16.55
C ALA A 21 -12.04 6.89 15.83
N ASN A 22 -11.33 7.77 16.55
CA ASN A 22 -10.81 9.00 15.96
C ASN A 22 -9.75 8.73 14.89
N TRP A 23 -8.80 7.83 15.15
CA TRP A 23 -7.76 7.50 14.16
C TRP A 23 -8.33 6.74 12.96
N ILE A 24 -9.29 5.84 13.18
CA ILE A 24 -9.99 5.14 12.12
C ILE A 24 -10.71 6.13 11.22
N LYS A 25 -11.37 7.13 11.79
CA LYS A 25 -11.99 8.22 11.02
C LYS A 25 -10.96 9.05 10.26
N ASP A 26 -9.87 9.43 10.91
CA ASP A 26 -8.85 10.32 10.34
C ASP A 26 -8.02 9.68 9.23
N PHE A 27 -7.75 8.38 9.34
CA PHE A 27 -6.87 7.62 8.46
C PHE A 27 -7.60 6.49 7.72
N ASN A 28 -8.92 6.60 7.59
CA ASN A 28 -9.81 5.56 7.04
C ASN A 28 -9.33 4.94 5.72
N VAL A 29 -8.77 5.75 4.82
CA VAL A 29 -8.28 5.31 3.50
C VAL A 29 -7.17 4.28 3.60
N TYR A 30 -6.40 4.30 4.69
CA TYR A 30 -5.26 3.42 4.90
C TYR A 30 -5.60 2.22 5.78
N ILE A 31 -6.80 2.15 6.37
CA ILE A 31 -7.18 1.14 7.36
C ILE A 31 -8.06 0.09 6.67
N PRO A 32 -7.54 -1.12 6.41
CA PRO A 32 -8.29 -2.15 5.71
C PRO A 32 -9.42 -2.66 6.59
N LYS A 33 -10.65 -2.63 6.05
CA LYS A 33 -11.87 -3.00 6.75
C LYS A 33 -12.87 -3.67 5.80
N ALA A 34 -13.78 -4.45 6.38
CA ALA A 34 -14.88 -5.10 5.70
C ALA A 34 -16.16 -4.86 6.49
N ASP A 35 -17.22 -4.48 5.79
CA ASP A 35 -18.54 -4.32 6.41
C ASP A 35 -19.31 -5.65 6.30
N GLN A 36 -19.79 -6.16 7.43
CA GLN A 36 -20.59 -7.38 7.52
C GLN A 36 -21.83 -7.12 8.39
N GLN A 37 -23.02 -7.34 7.84
CA GLN A 37 -24.29 -7.26 8.57
C GLN A 37 -24.43 -5.96 9.41
N ASP A 38 -24.18 -4.82 8.79
CA ASP A 38 -24.22 -3.48 9.41
C ASP A 38 -23.15 -3.19 10.48
N GLU A 39 -22.18 -4.09 10.67
CA GLU A 39 -21.02 -3.89 11.52
C GLU A 39 -19.73 -3.81 10.70
N THR A 40 -18.83 -2.90 11.09
CA THR A 40 -17.50 -2.78 10.47
C THR A 40 -16.51 -3.66 11.22
N TYR A 41 -15.83 -4.53 10.48
CA TYR A 41 -14.74 -5.34 10.95
C TYR A 41 -13.44 -4.96 10.24
N TYR A 42 -12.31 -5.28 10.84
CA TYR A 42 -11.00 -4.84 10.38
C TYR A 42 -10.12 -6.03 10.03
N HIS A 43 -9.36 -5.91 8.94
CA HIS A 43 -8.38 -6.92 8.62
C HIS A 43 -7.18 -6.82 9.58
N PRO A 44 -6.41 -7.91 9.79
CA PRO A 44 -5.22 -7.90 10.63
C PRO A 44 -4.22 -6.76 10.31
N GLU A 45 -4.12 -6.36 9.04
CA GLU A 45 -3.29 -5.26 8.55
C GLU A 45 -3.63 -3.91 9.19
N ALA A 46 -4.88 -3.71 9.62
CA ALA A 46 -5.29 -2.50 10.35
C ALA A 46 -4.50 -2.33 11.65
N ILE A 47 -4.06 -3.43 12.28
CA ILE A 47 -3.19 -3.39 13.46
C ILE A 47 -1.89 -2.66 13.14
N GLU A 48 -1.25 -2.97 12.01
CA GLU A 48 0.05 -2.40 11.65
C GLU A 48 -0.06 -0.91 11.31
N VAL A 49 -1.16 -0.52 10.65
CA VAL A 49 -1.48 0.88 10.37
C VAL A 49 -1.70 1.67 11.66
N LEU A 50 -2.47 1.12 12.61
CA LEU A 50 -2.75 1.77 13.89
C LEU A 50 -1.52 1.80 14.82
N LYS A 51 -0.67 0.77 14.82
CA LYS A 51 0.62 0.79 15.52
C LYS A 51 1.55 1.85 14.97
N PHE A 52 1.63 1.99 13.65
CA PHE A 52 2.40 3.06 13.03
C PHE A 52 1.84 4.44 13.40
N THR A 53 0.53 4.61 13.30
CA THR A 53 -0.14 5.85 13.70
C THR A 53 0.18 6.22 15.14
N LYS A 54 0.15 5.25 16.05
CA LYS A 54 0.57 5.41 17.45
C LYS A 54 2.00 5.92 17.57
N GLN A 55 2.95 5.24 16.92
CA GLN A 55 4.36 5.65 16.93
C GLN A 55 4.55 7.08 16.43
N CYS A 56 3.82 7.51 15.40
CA CYS A 56 3.91 8.86 14.90
C CYS A 56 3.29 9.88 15.86
N LYS A 57 2.16 9.54 16.50
CA LYS A 57 1.54 10.39 17.52
C LYS A 57 2.44 10.55 18.75
N ASP A 58 3.12 9.49 19.18
CA ASP A 58 4.10 9.54 20.27
C ASP A 58 5.30 10.43 19.94
N GLN A 59 5.62 10.58 18.64
CA GLN A 59 6.64 11.48 18.10
C GLN A 59 6.12 12.88 17.76
N ASN A 60 4.87 13.21 18.11
CA ASN A 60 4.21 14.50 17.86
C ASN A 60 4.04 14.88 16.38
N TYR A 61 3.99 13.90 15.47
CA TYR A 61 3.61 14.19 14.09
C TYR A 61 2.13 14.59 13.98
N ASP A 62 1.86 15.59 13.15
CA ASP A 62 0.51 16.02 12.85
C ASP A 62 -0.18 15.10 11.83
N LYS A 63 -1.47 15.33 11.60
CA LYS A 63 -2.26 14.48 10.70
C LYS A 63 -1.73 14.49 9.25
N PRO A 64 -1.47 15.66 8.61
CA PRO A 64 -0.88 15.69 7.26
C PRO A 64 0.42 14.91 7.14
N GLN A 65 1.35 15.07 8.10
CA GLN A 65 2.62 14.35 8.10
C GLN A 65 2.41 12.83 8.19
N ILE A 66 1.50 12.38 9.07
CA ILE A 66 1.19 10.96 9.20
C ILE A 66 0.60 10.39 7.89
N MET A 67 -0.30 11.13 7.22
CA MET A 67 -0.88 10.70 5.95
C MET A 67 0.17 10.58 4.83
N GLU A 68 1.11 11.51 4.75
CA GLU A 68 2.23 11.43 3.80
C GLU A 68 3.08 10.18 4.07
N MET A 69 3.43 9.92 5.33
CA MET A 69 4.23 8.75 5.68
C MET A 69 3.49 7.43 5.45
N LEU A 70 2.17 7.39 5.67
CA LEU A 70 1.31 6.24 5.36
C LEU A 70 1.27 5.96 3.85
N THR A 71 1.18 7.01 3.03
CA THR A 71 1.14 6.89 1.56
C THR A 71 2.44 6.33 1.00
N ASN A 72 3.58 6.71 1.58
CA ASN A 72 4.90 6.28 1.15
C ASN A 72 5.32 4.92 1.72
N ARG A 73 4.48 4.28 2.54
CA ARG A 73 4.77 3.01 3.19
C ARG A 73 3.96 1.88 2.55
N SER A 74 4.64 0.77 2.25
CA SER A 74 3.97 -0.48 1.92
C SER A 74 3.68 -1.26 3.21
N PHE A 75 2.41 -1.43 3.54
CA PHE A 75 1.99 -2.40 4.55
C PHE A 75 1.84 -3.78 3.88
N PRO A 76 2.22 -4.88 4.56
CA PRO A 76 2.04 -6.21 4.01
C PRO A 76 0.54 -6.47 3.81
N ILE A 77 0.09 -6.57 2.56
CA ILE A 77 -1.27 -6.97 2.21
C ILE A 77 -1.31 -8.50 2.23
N THR A 78 -2.10 -9.08 3.11
CA THR A 78 -2.35 -10.52 3.08
C THR A 78 -3.35 -10.84 1.97
N VAL A 79 -2.90 -11.65 1.02
CA VAL A 79 -3.56 -11.93 -0.25
C VAL A 79 -4.69 -12.94 -0.07
N ASP A 80 -5.80 -12.56 0.56
CA ASP A 80 -7.00 -13.43 0.62
C ASP A 80 -8.31 -12.72 0.23
N SER A 81 -8.33 -11.38 0.17
CA SER A 81 -9.55 -10.62 -0.16
C SER A 81 -9.41 -9.52 -1.22
N SER A 82 -8.21 -9.29 -1.76
CA SER A 82 -7.95 -8.12 -2.63
C SER A 82 -8.27 -8.29 -4.12
N ILE A 83 -8.81 -9.43 -4.57
CA ILE A 83 -9.02 -9.65 -6.02
C ILE A 83 -10.26 -8.90 -6.54
N LYS A 84 -11.23 -8.50 -5.69
CA LYS A 84 -12.46 -7.86 -6.18
C LYS A 84 -12.38 -6.34 -6.35
N ASP A 85 -11.61 -5.63 -5.53
CA ASP A 85 -11.56 -4.15 -5.60
C ASP A 85 -10.33 -3.58 -6.34
N VAL A 86 -9.35 -4.43 -6.67
CA VAL A 86 -8.16 -4.00 -7.44
C VAL A 86 -8.41 -4.03 -8.95
N GLN A 87 -9.43 -4.76 -9.42
CA GLN A 87 -9.71 -4.89 -10.85
C GLN A 87 -10.27 -3.60 -11.45
N THR A 88 -10.92 -2.74 -10.67
CA THR A 88 -11.48 -1.48 -11.19
C THR A 88 -10.41 -0.38 -11.38
N THR A 89 -9.23 -0.49 -10.74
CA THR A 89 -8.17 0.54 -10.85
C THR A 89 -7.02 0.12 -11.77
N LEU A 90 -6.76 -1.18 -11.95
CA LEU A 90 -5.66 -1.67 -12.80
C LEU A 90 -5.97 -1.69 -14.31
N GLU A 91 -7.23 -1.51 -14.72
CA GLU A 91 -7.62 -1.36 -16.12
C GLU A 91 -7.46 0.07 -16.65
N SER A 92 -6.79 0.95 -15.89
CA SER A 92 -6.41 2.28 -16.38
C SER A 92 -5.21 2.16 -17.32
N GLY A 93 -5.49 2.20 -18.63
CA GLY A 93 -4.63 1.86 -19.77
C GLY A 93 -3.34 2.66 -20.00
N ASN A 94 -2.70 3.20 -18.97
CA ASN A 94 -1.46 3.99 -19.10
C ASN A 94 -0.20 3.21 -18.64
N TYR A 95 -0.34 2.22 -17.74
CA TYR A 95 0.84 1.50 -17.23
C TYR A 95 1.43 0.52 -18.25
N LYS A 96 0.58 -0.16 -19.03
CA LYS A 96 1.02 -1.12 -20.05
C LYS A 96 1.80 -0.45 -21.17
N GLU A 97 1.39 0.74 -21.60
CA GLU A 97 2.10 1.52 -22.62
C GLU A 97 3.47 2.01 -22.12
N ASN A 98 3.54 2.48 -20.87
CA ASN A 98 4.80 2.90 -20.25
C ASN A 98 5.80 1.74 -20.13
N ILE A 99 5.36 0.56 -19.68
CA ILE A 99 6.23 -0.62 -19.58
C ILE A 99 6.71 -1.09 -20.95
N LEU A 100 5.84 -1.08 -21.97
CA LEU A 100 6.21 -1.43 -23.34
C LEU A 100 7.26 -0.47 -23.90
N SER A 101 7.11 0.84 -23.68
CA SER A 101 8.07 1.85 -24.12
C SER A 101 9.44 1.68 -23.46
N VAL A 102 9.47 1.40 -22.15
CA VAL A 102 10.71 1.14 -21.41
C VAL A 102 11.41 -0.11 -21.95
N MET A 103 10.67 -1.21 -22.16
CA MET A 103 11.24 -2.45 -22.71
C MET A 103 11.80 -2.27 -24.12
N GLN A 104 11.10 -1.55 -24.99
CA GLN A 104 11.57 -1.24 -26.34
C GLN A 104 12.86 -0.41 -26.31
N THR A 105 12.89 0.63 -25.47
CA THR A 105 14.07 1.48 -25.29
C THR A 105 15.28 0.68 -24.83
N ILE A 106 15.11 -0.19 -23.83
CA ILE A 106 16.18 -1.07 -23.36
C ILE A 106 16.65 -2.01 -24.47
N GLY A 107 15.72 -2.66 -25.19
CA GLY A 107 16.05 -3.56 -26.30
C GLY A 107 16.84 -2.87 -27.42
N MET A 108 16.45 -1.65 -27.79
CA MET A 108 17.18 -0.85 -28.78
C MET A 108 18.58 -0.46 -28.28
N THR A 109 18.71 0.00 -27.04
CA THR A 109 20.00 0.38 -26.46
C THR A 109 20.94 -0.82 -26.37
N VAL A 110 20.47 -1.97 -25.89
CA VAL A 110 21.28 -3.21 -25.83
C VAL A 110 21.71 -3.65 -27.23
N SER A 111 20.82 -3.59 -28.22
CA SER A 111 21.14 -3.94 -29.61
C SER A 111 22.20 -3.02 -30.21
N ASN A 112 22.11 -1.71 -29.93
CA ASN A 112 23.09 -0.72 -30.40
C ASN A 112 24.46 -0.92 -29.75
N VAL A 113 24.50 -1.19 -28.43
CA VAL A 113 25.75 -1.50 -27.71
C VAL A 113 26.38 -2.79 -28.25
N ALA A 114 25.59 -3.85 -28.46
CA ALA A 114 26.09 -5.10 -29.04
C ALA A 114 26.65 -4.91 -30.46
N ASN A 115 26.04 -4.04 -31.28
CA ASN A 115 26.57 -3.68 -32.59
C ASN A 115 27.85 -2.84 -32.51
N GLN A 116 27.97 -1.95 -31.52
CA GLN A 116 29.20 -1.19 -31.27
C GLN A 116 30.35 -2.10 -30.81
N GLU A 117 30.08 -3.08 -29.95
CA GLU A 117 31.09 -4.09 -29.54
C GLU A 117 31.56 -4.96 -30.71
N LYS A 118 30.69 -5.29 -31.66
CA LYS A 118 31.08 -6.01 -32.88
C LYS A 118 32.02 -5.20 -33.77
N TRP A 119 31.85 -3.87 -33.83
CA TRP A 119 32.73 -3.00 -34.60
C TRP A 119 34.12 -2.90 -33.97
N LEU A 120 34.18 -2.81 -32.64
CA LEU A 120 35.44 -2.76 -31.88
C LEU A 120 36.24 -4.08 -31.90
N LYS A 121 35.59 -5.22 -32.15
CA LYS A 121 36.27 -6.53 -32.27
C LYS A 121 36.86 -6.81 -33.65
N ASN A 122 36.59 -5.95 -34.65
CA ASN A 122 37.03 -6.10 -36.04
C ASN A 122 38.06 -5.02 -36.46
N ILE A 123 38.68 -4.32 -35.51
CA ILE A 123 39.82 -3.40 -35.68
C ILE A 123 41.01 -4.03 -34.97
#